data_AF-A0A949ZTA0-F1
#
_entry.id   AF-A0A949ZTA0-F1
#
_cell.length_a   1.000
_cell.length_b   1.000
_cell.length_c   1.000
_cell.angle_alpha   90.00
_cell.angle_beta   90.00
_cell.angle_gamma   90.00
#
_symmetry.space_group_name_H-M   'P 1'
#
loop_
_entity.id
_entity.type
_entity.pdbx_description
1 polymer ?
#
loop_
_entity_poly.entity_id
_entity_poly.type
_entity_poly.pdbx_seq_one_letter_code
_entity_poly.pdbx_strand_id
1 'polypeptide(L)'
;MKPAARGLFAFTVFIYFSFLLSGCGSTAGKNSVPGSPVALSLTATPMTIAPGQTATLNWSVPNGAASSLAINGICTTCSLPTGSAPTPPLTSTTTYTATITDSAGRAATAAATVTVTSSLPGPLKHIFVLVQENRSFDNYFGALGAYRSSRLQQAGISDAQTVDAFNPNLALTNHNTGASAKPFHEPTVCTEDLSAAWDESHHDAALSGGDPAWSTTSSFNAGLFAMNNFLDTTASVTQNYDPNGTRAVGFYDQTDIPYYYDLATFFATSDAWFSPVLAGTVPNRMFLIAGSSFGHEYPDLTGHPLYAAPTIFRAMNQANVSWLYYYRDDVFLANFRDSQDPAIQPKILPITDLLSRLGGSCSGAACDADSSLPEVVFIDSASGSSQLDEHPGNNIQSGAAYVQSLIAALMQSDAWSDSALILTYDEGGGLYDHVAPIPVPAPDSLGPGQCPDPNNGSSQYCRVGTISGGFNLSGFRVPLMVVSPFAKAHFVSHTARDYTAILAFIENTFNVPALTARDAFWKQQGDMQEFFDFSAAASLNPPGGSAWTQFLNSQPTGGVCDPTKEAG
;
A
#
# COMPACT_ATOMS: atom_id res chain seq x y z
N MET A 1 3.62 58.80 -21.56
CA MET A 1 4.55 58.42 -22.65
C MET A 1 4.47 56.91 -22.84
N LYS A 2 4.17 56.44 -24.07
CA LYS A 2 4.40 55.06 -24.58
C LYS A 2 5.92 54.83 -24.81
N PRO A 3 6.45 53.62 -25.15
CA PRO A 3 5.82 52.40 -25.73
C PRO A 3 6.23 51.04 -25.06
N ALA A 4 5.41 49.96 -25.14
CA ALA A 4 5.41 48.76 -26.05
C ALA A 4 6.62 47.79 -25.91
N ALA A 5 6.55 46.44 -25.90
CA ALA A 5 5.72 45.43 -26.59
C ALA A 5 5.73 44.07 -25.84
N ARG A 6 4.60 43.35 -25.64
CA ARG A 6 3.97 42.20 -26.38
C ARG A 6 4.61 40.78 -26.27
N GLY A 7 3.75 39.80 -25.93
CA GLY A 7 3.89 38.34 -26.20
C GLY A 7 3.17 37.46 -25.16
N LEU A 8 1.83 37.50 -25.06
CA LEU A 8 0.82 36.56 -25.61
C LEU A 8 0.71 35.18 -24.90
N PHE A 9 -0.23 35.12 -23.94
CA PHE A 9 -0.90 33.93 -23.40
C PHE A 9 -2.21 33.68 -24.18
N ALA A 10 -2.68 32.43 -24.26
CA ALA A 10 -4.13 32.16 -24.33
C ALA A 10 -4.46 30.70 -23.97
N PHE A 11 -5.06 30.53 -22.78
CA PHE A 11 -6.04 29.50 -22.44
C PHE A 11 -7.37 29.83 -23.14
N THR A 12 -8.22 28.84 -23.41
CA THR A 12 -9.64 29.10 -23.69
C THR A 12 -10.54 28.02 -23.11
N VAL A 13 -11.50 28.49 -22.30
CA VAL A 13 -12.60 27.78 -21.66
C VAL A 13 -13.84 27.86 -22.56
N PHE A 14 -14.62 26.77 -22.58
CA PHE A 14 -15.92 26.63 -23.24
C PHE A 14 -17.06 27.27 -22.44
N ILE A 15 -17.93 28.09 -23.06
CA ILE A 15 -19.37 28.18 -22.70
C ILE A 15 -20.21 28.48 -23.96
N TYR A 16 -21.32 27.75 -24.09
CA TYR A 16 -22.36 27.79 -25.13
C TYR A 16 -23.20 29.08 -25.16
N PHE A 17 -23.64 29.50 -26.35
CA PHE A 17 -24.82 30.37 -26.53
C PHE A 17 -25.65 29.92 -27.74
N SER A 18 -26.95 29.71 -27.52
CA SER A 18 -27.97 29.53 -28.55
C SER A 18 -28.54 30.88 -28.96
N PHE A 19 -28.66 31.17 -30.26
CA PHE A 19 -29.55 32.20 -30.76
C PHE A 19 -30.19 31.81 -32.11
N LEU A 20 -31.52 31.82 -32.09
CA LEU A 20 -32.41 31.90 -33.25
C LEU A 20 -32.26 33.27 -33.92
N LEU A 21 -32.16 33.30 -35.25
CA LEU A 21 -32.50 34.49 -36.05
C LEU A 21 -33.02 34.09 -37.42
N SER A 22 -34.19 34.65 -37.73
CA SER A 22 -35.00 34.51 -38.93
C SER A 22 -34.57 35.48 -40.03
N GLY A 23 -34.55 34.98 -41.26
CA GLY A 23 -34.88 35.65 -42.54
C GLY A 23 -34.18 36.96 -42.93
N CYS A 24 -33.43 36.94 -44.05
CA CYS A 24 -33.82 37.52 -45.34
C CYS A 24 -32.68 37.42 -46.38
N GLY A 25 -33.00 37.06 -47.63
CA GLY A 25 -32.50 37.76 -48.81
C GLY A 25 -31.14 37.40 -49.43
N SER A 26 -31.22 36.68 -50.55
CA SER A 26 -30.40 36.79 -51.77
C SER A 26 -29.18 35.88 -51.96
N THR A 27 -29.07 35.45 -53.21
CA THR A 27 -28.37 34.29 -53.76
C THR A 27 -27.02 34.65 -54.37
N ALA A 28 -25.93 33.99 -53.95
CA ALA A 28 -24.81 33.59 -54.82
C ALA A 28 -23.79 32.73 -54.04
N GLY A 29 -23.44 31.57 -54.60
CA GLY A 29 -22.31 30.74 -54.16
C GLY A 29 -22.68 29.55 -53.27
N LYS A 30 -22.94 28.39 -53.89
CA LYS A 30 -22.94 27.10 -53.16
C LYS A 30 -21.50 26.75 -52.78
N ASN A 31 -21.02 27.27 -51.66
CA ASN A 31 -19.94 26.63 -50.91
C ASN A 31 -20.58 25.55 -50.04
N SER A 32 -20.29 24.29 -50.36
CA SER A 32 -20.68 23.12 -49.58
C SER A 32 -20.15 23.24 -48.15
N VAL A 33 -21.05 23.23 -47.17
CA VAL A 33 -20.72 23.09 -45.74
C VAL A 33 -19.97 21.77 -45.53
N PRO A 34 -18.91 21.71 -44.69
CA PRO A 34 -18.26 20.45 -44.32
C PRO A 34 -19.28 19.53 -43.66
N GLY A 35 -19.46 18.32 -44.22
CA GLY A 35 -20.40 17.32 -43.72
C GLY A 35 -20.16 16.92 -42.27
N SER A 36 -21.23 16.56 -41.57
CA SER A 36 -21.22 16.00 -40.20
C SER A 36 -20.15 14.91 -40.03
N PRO A 37 -19.52 14.79 -38.84
CA PRO A 37 -18.57 13.72 -38.56
C PRO A 37 -19.24 12.36 -38.76
N VAL A 38 -18.55 11.46 -39.45
CA VAL A 38 -19.05 10.12 -39.75
C VAL A 38 -19.14 9.31 -38.45
N ALA A 39 -20.31 8.76 -38.15
CA ALA A 39 -20.50 7.86 -37.02
C ALA A 39 -19.83 6.51 -37.32
N LEU A 40 -18.81 6.12 -36.55
CA LEU A 40 -18.18 4.80 -36.61
C LEU A 40 -18.33 4.16 -35.23
N SER A 41 -18.83 2.93 -35.16
CA SER A 41 -18.81 2.15 -33.93
C SER A 41 -17.87 0.95 -34.04
N LEU A 42 -17.16 0.68 -32.94
CA LEU A 42 -16.35 -0.52 -32.74
C LEU A 42 -16.59 -1.00 -31.31
N THR A 43 -16.94 -2.28 -31.15
CA THR A 43 -17.13 -2.92 -29.83
C THR A 43 -16.43 -4.28 -29.78
N ALA A 44 -16.14 -4.77 -28.58
CA ALA A 44 -15.57 -6.09 -28.35
C ALA A 44 -16.51 -6.95 -27.49
N THR A 45 -16.61 -8.25 -27.78
CA THR A 45 -17.44 -9.17 -26.98
C THR A 45 -16.80 -10.56 -26.90
N PRO A 46 -16.50 -11.07 -25.69
CA PRO A 46 -16.54 -10.36 -24.41
C PRO A 46 -15.46 -9.25 -24.34
N MET A 47 -15.68 -8.23 -23.51
CA MET A 47 -14.69 -7.16 -23.29
C MET A 47 -13.55 -7.61 -22.37
N THR A 48 -13.73 -8.70 -21.64
CA THR A 48 -12.76 -9.27 -20.70
C THR A 48 -12.58 -10.75 -21.01
N ILE A 49 -11.34 -11.21 -21.10
CA ILE A 49 -10.97 -12.59 -21.43
C ILE A 49 -9.78 -13.08 -20.60
N ALA A 50 -9.64 -14.40 -20.43
CA ALA A 50 -8.43 -15.00 -19.87
C ALA A 50 -7.25 -14.96 -20.87
N PRO A 51 -5.98 -15.04 -20.43
CA PRO A 51 -4.84 -15.09 -21.34
C PRO A 51 -4.94 -16.25 -22.33
N GLY A 52 -4.61 -16.00 -23.60
CA GLY A 52 -4.67 -16.97 -24.68
C GLY A 52 -6.08 -17.17 -25.28
N GLN A 53 -7.11 -16.50 -24.76
CA GLN A 53 -8.44 -16.49 -25.35
C GLN A 53 -8.57 -15.41 -26.42
N THR A 54 -9.69 -15.43 -27.14
CA THR A 54 -10.04 -14.46 -28.18
C THR A 54 -11.32 -13.72 -27.83
N ALA A 55 -11.46 -12.47 -28.24
CA ALA A 55 -12.73 -11.74 -28.26
C ALA A 55 -13.23 -11.56 -29.70
N THR A 56 -14.48 -11.17 -29.87
CA THR A 56 -15.04 -10.79 -31.19
C THR A 56 -15.18 -9.28 -31.28
N LEU A 57 -14.54 -8.66 -32.26
CA LEU A 57 -14.77 -7.26 -32.61
C LEU A 57 -15.99 -7.16 -33.53
N ASN A 58 -16.85 -6.18 -33.29
CA ASN A 58 -18.00 -5.84 -34.12
C ASN A 58 -17.92 -4.38 -34.50
N TRP A 59 -18.19 -4.05 -35.77
CA TRP A 59 -18.17 -2.67 -36.24
C TRP A 59 -19.39 -2.34 -37.12
N SER A 60 -19.74 -1.06 -37.12
CA SER A 60 -20.80 -0.52 -37.97
C SER A 60 -20.49 0.90 -38.43
N VAL A 61 -20.78 1.16 -39.71
CA VAL A 61 -20.63 2.44 -40.39
C VAL A 61 -21.92 2.74 -41.15
N PRO A 62 -22.44 3.98 -41.14
CA PRO A 62 -23.58 4.36 -41.97
C PRO A 62 -23.33 4.06 -43.45
N ASN A 63 -24.37 3.56 -44.13
CA ASN A 63 -24.30 3.18 -45.54
C ASN A 63 -23.78 4.33 -46.41
N GLY A 64 -22.75 4.06 -47.21
CA GLY A 64 -22.14 5.03 -48.12
C GLY A 64 -21.26 6.09 -47.45
N ALA A 65 -21.03 6.02 -46.13
CA ALA A 65 -20.23 7.01 -45.41
C ALA A 65 -18.72 6.75 -45.45
N ALA A 66 -18.28 5.55 -45.85
CA ALA A 66 -16.88 5.18 -45.98
C ALA A 66 -16.63 4.42 -47.29
N SER A 67 -15.50 4.69 -47.93
CA SER A 67 -14.95 3.89 -49.04
C SER A 67 -13.99 2.80 -48.58
N SER A 68 -13.43 2.92 -47.37
CA SER A 68 -12.57 1.90 -46.76
C SER A 68 -12.66 1.92 -45.24
N LEU A 69 -12.36 0.77 -44.62
CA LEU A 69 -12.21 0.58 -43.18
C LEU A 69 -10.97 -0.28 -42.92
N ALA A 70 -10.12 0.14 -41.98
CA ALA A 70 -9.00 -0.65 -41.48
C ALA A 70 -9.09 -0.76 -39.95
N ILE A 71 -8.71 -1.91 -39.40
CA ILE A 71 -8.62 -2.16 -37.96
C ILE A 71 -7.23 -2.75 -37.70
N ASN A 72 -6.44 -2.08 -36.85
CA ASN A 72 -5.08 -2.51 -36.53
C ASN A 72 -5.05 -3.96 -36.00
N GLY A 73 -4.15 -4.78 -36.53
CA GLY A 73 -4.02 -6.18 -36.11
C GLY A 73 -5.14 -7.13 -36.55
N ILE A 74 -6.14 -6.64 -37.31
CA ILE A 74 -7.27 -7.44 -37.78
C ILE A 74 -7.37 -7.43 -39.30
N CYS A 75 -7.50 -6.24 -39.91
CA CYS A 75 -7.66 -6.11 -41.36
C CYS A 75 -7.20 -4.73 -41.87
N THR A 76 -6.57 -4.72 -43.04
CA THR A 76 -6.21 -3.49 -43.78
C THR A 76 -7.36 -2.98 -44.66
N THR A 77 -8.28 -3.88 -45.05
CA THR A 77 -9.55 -3.56 -45.74
C THR A 77 -10.66 -4.46 -45.20
N CYS A 78 -11.37 -3.98 -44.19
CA CYS A 78 -12.46 -4.68 -43.52
C CYS A 78 -13.79 -4.50 -44.29
N SER A 79 -14.74 -5.41 -44.09
CA SER A 79 -16.05 -5.32 -44.74
C SER A 79 -16.84 -4.09 -44.29
N LEU A 80 -17.54 -3.48 -45.23
CA LEU A 80 -18.47 -2.37 -45.01
C LEU A 80 -19.89 -2.78 -45.46
N PRO A 81 -20.95 -2.20 -44.90
CA PRO A 81 -20.97 -1.18 -43.84
C PRO A 81 -20.73 -1.75 -42.43
N THR A 82 -20.95 -3.05 -42.25
CA THR A 82 -20.84 -3.76 -40.98
C THR A 82 -19.93 -4.98 -41.13
N GLY A 83 -19.47 -5.49 -40.00
CA GLY A 83 -18.74 -6.74 -39.97
C GLY A 83 -18.34 -7.14 -38.57
N SER A 84 -17.79 -8.34 -38.47
CA SER A 84 -17.21 -8.87 -37.26
C SER A 84 -15.99 -9.72 -37.57
N ALA A 85 -15.04 -9.76 -36.65
CA ALA A 85 -13.87 -10.61 -36.74
C ALA A 85 -13.37 -10.99 -35.35
N PRO A 86 -12.88 -12.22 -35.14
CA PRO A 86 -12.19 -12.57 -33.91
C PRO A 86 -10.86 -11.83 -33.80
N THR A 87 -10.45 -11.49 -32.59
CA THR A 87 -9.07 -11.09 -32.30
C THR A 87 -8.15 -12.30 -32.42
N PRO A 88 -6.84 -12.10 -32.64
CA PRO A 88 -5.85 -13.11 -32.28
C PRO A 88 -5.99 -13.49 -30.78
N PRO A 89 -5.52 -14.67 -30.37
CA PRO A 89 -5.34 -14.99 -28.96
C PRO A 89 -4.53 -13.90 -28.26
N LEU A 90 -5.05 -13.34 -27.17
CA LEU A 90 -4.42 -12.20 -26.49
C LEU A 90 -3.80 -12.64 -25.17
N THR A 91 -2.57 -12.22 -24.93
CA THR A 91 -1.86 -12.40 -23.65
C THR A 91 -1.72 -11.10 -22.87
N SER A 92 -2.16 -9.98 -23.44
CA SER A 92 -2.16 -8.66 -22.81
C SER A 92 -3.36 -7.83 -23.27
N THR A 93 -3.81 -6.92 -22.42
CA THR A 93 -4.88 -5.98 -22.74
C THR A 93 -4.52 -5.19 -23.99
N THR A 94 -5.39 -5.25 -25.00
CA THR A 94 -5.11 -4.69 -26.33
C THR A 94 -6.24 -3.75 -26.76
N THR A 95 -5.88 -2.55 -27.20
CA THR A 95 -6.83 -1.58 -27.79
C THR A 95 -6.78 -1.66 -29.31
N TYR A 96 -7.93 -1.95 -29.91
CA TYR A 96 -8.16 -1.93 -31.35
C TYR A 96 -8.73 -0.58 -31.76
N THR A 97 -8.17 0.02 -32.80
CA THR A 97 -8.61 1.26 -33.43
C THR A 97 -9.06 0.98 -34.85
N ALA A 98 -10.35 1.19 -35.10
CA ALA A 98 -10.94 1.24 -36.43
C ALA A 98 -10.71 2.62 -37.03
N THR A 99 -10.27 2.68 -38.29
CA THR A 99 -10.12 3.92 -39.07
C THR A 99 -10.89 3.77 -40.39
N ILE A 100 -11.89 4.62 -40.60
CA ILE A 100 -12.57 4.72 -41.89
C ILE A 100 -12.02 5.85 -42.72
N THR A 101 -12.10 5.74 -44.04
CA THR A 101 -11.84 6.85 -44.98
C THR A 101 -13.02 7.01 -45.92
N ASP A 102 -13.51 8.24 -46.08
CA ASP A 102 -14.59 8.56 -47.02
C ASP A 102 -14.08 8.81 -48.45
N SER A 103 -15.01 8.99 -49.40
CA SER A 103 -14.67 9.24 -50.81
C SER A 103 -13.94 10.55 -51.08
N ALA A 104 -13.91 11.47 -50.10
CA ALA A 104 -13.15 12.71 -50.15
C ALA A 104 -11.78 12.60 -49.42
N GLY A 105 -11.42 11.41 -48.94
CA GLY A 105 -10.15 11.15 -48.24
C GLY A 105 -10.13 11.57 -46.77
N ARG A 106 -11.28 11.88 -46.15
CA ARG A 106 -11.37 12.23 -44.73
C ARG A 106 -11.45 10.99 -43.87
N ALA A 107 -10.74 10.99 -42.74
CA ALA A 107 -10.69 9.87 -41.82
C ALA A 107 -11.48 10.11 -40.53
N ALA A 108 -12.04 9.04 -39.95
CA ALA A 108 -12.61 9.02 -38.61
C ALA A 108 -12.24 7.72 -37.90
N THR A 109 -12.14 7.75 -36.57
CA THR A 109 -11.67 6.61 -35.76
C THR A 109 -12.61 6.25 -34.63
N ALA A 110 -12.66 4.97 -34.27
CA ALA A 110 -13.30 4.46 -33.06
C ALA A 110 -12.40 3.37 -32.45
N ALA A 111 -12.48 3.18 -31.13
CA ALA A 111 -11.66 2.20 -30.44
C ALA A 111 -12.48 1.25 -29.57
N ALA A 112 -12.00 0.02 -29.43
CA ALA A 112 -12.50 -0.98 -28.50
C ALA A 112 -11.31 -1.65 -27.80
N THR A 113 -11.39 -1.79 -26.48
CA THR A 113 -10.35 -2.46 -25.68
C THR A 113 -10.84 -3.83 -25.27
N VAL A 114 -9.99 -4.84 -25.48
CA VAL A 114 -10.16 -6.18 -24.91
C VAL A 114 -9.20 -6.30 -23.74
N THR A 115 -9.76 -6.40 -22.54
CA THR A 115 -9.01 -6.59 -21.31
C THR A 115 -8.66 -8.07 -21.16
N VAL A 116 -7.36 -8.37 -21.06
CA VAL A 116 -6.93 -9.70 -20.64
C VAL A 116 -6.80 -9.66 -19.13
N THR A 117 -7.58 -10.47 -18.41
CA THR A 117 -7.37 -10.65 -16.96
C THR A 117 -5.96 -11.17 -16.80
N SER A 118 -5.10 -10.43 -16.10
CA SER A 118 -3.78 -10.94 -15.77
C SER A 118 -3.95 -12.27 -15.05
N SER A 119 -3.46 -13.36 -15.66
CA SER A 119 -2.85 -14.37 -14.80
C SER A 119 -1.75 -13.61 -14.08
N LEU A 120 -1.91 -13.45 -12.77
CA LEU A 120 -0.90 -13.17 -11.75
C LEU A 120 0.54 -13.15 -12.30
N PRO A 121 1.40 -12.17 -11.97
CA PRO A 121 2.82 -12.38 -12.10
C PRO A 121 3.20 -13.55 -11.18
N GLY A 122 3.34 -14.74 -11.77
CA GLY A 122 3.60 -15.98 -11.04
C GLY A 122 2.35 -16.75 -10.59
N PRO A 123 2.50 -17.80 -9.75
CA PRO A 123 1.41 -18.71 -9.40
C PRO A 123 0.48 -18.24 -8.25
N LEU A 124 0.66 -17.02 -7.71
CA LEU A 124 0.03 -16.59 -6.45
C LEU A 124 -1.48 -16.37 -6.54
N LYS A 125 -2.33 -17.24 -6.02
CA LYS A 125 -3.78 -17.00 -6.00
C LYS A 125 -4.26 -16.05 -4.91
N HIS A 126 -3.57 -16.00 -3.77
CA HIS A 126 -4.03 -15.25 -2.60
C HIS A 126 -2.93 -14.34 -2.04
N ILE A 127 -3.25 -13.06 -1.84
CA ILE A 127 -2.40 -12.11 -1.12
C ILE A 127 -3.06 -11.74 0.20
N PHE A 128 -2.39 -12.05 1.31
CA PHE A 128 -2.78 -11.65 2.65
C PHE A 128 -1.97 -10.42 3.07
N VAL A 129 -2.64 -9.39 3.57
CA VAL A 129 -2.04 -8.19 4.16
C VAL A 129 -2.45 -8.13 5.62
N LEU A 130 -1.47 -8.28 6.52
CA LEU A 130 -1.64 -8.20 7.97
C LEU A 130 -0.78 -7.05 8.49
N VAL A 131 -1.39 -6.16 9.25
CA VAL A 131 -0.71 -4.97 9.80
C VAL A 131 -0.87 -4.94 11.31
N GLN A 132 0.25 -4.93 12.01
CA GLN A 132 0.37 -4.71 13.47
C GLN A 132 0.64 -3.23 13.78
N GLU A 133 0.71 -2.86 15.06
CA GLU A 133 0.83 -1.45 15.50
C GLU A 133 2.23 -1.09 16.03
N ASN A 134 2.69 0.12 15.70
CA ASN A 134 3.63 0.94 16.47
C ASN A 134 4.99 0.27 16.81
N ARG A 135 5.71 -0.21 15.79
CA ARG A 135 7.07 -0.76 15.95
C ARG A 135 8.01 -0.27 14.87
N SER A 136 9.10 0.37 15.28
CA SER A 136 10.20 0.69 14.39
C SER A 136 10.98 -0.58 13.99
N PHE A 137 11.68 -0.52 12.86
CA PHE A 137 12.55 -1.62 12.45
C PHE A 137 13.64 -1.88 13.50
N ASP A 138 14.32 -0.85 13.98
CA ASP A 138 15.39 -1.02 14.97
C ASP A 138 14.91 -1.57 16.32
N ASN A 139 13.67 -1.26 16.74
CA ASN A 139 13.11 -1.81 17.97
C ASN A 139 12.96 -3.34 17.92
N TYR A 140 12.56 -3.91 16.78
CA TYR A 140 12.37 -5.37 16.66
C TYR A 140 13.54 -6.10 16.00
N PHE A 141 14.15 -5.51 14.98
CA PHE A 141 15.11 -6.17 14.10
C PHE A 141 16.47 -5.47 14.03
N GLY A 142 16.69 -4.43 14.83
CA GLY A 142 18.00 -3.81 14.95
C GLY A 142 19.09 -4.76 15.48
N ALA A 143 18.72 -5.85 16.16
CA ALA A 143 19.63 -6.92 16.59
C ALA A 143 19.62 -8.18 15.69
N LEU A 144 18.91 -8.16 14.55
CA LEU A 144 18.68 -9.35 13.70
C LEU A 144 19.96 -9.98 13.14
N GLY A 145 20.94 -9.17 12.73
CA GLY A 145 22.07 -9.62 11.90
C GLY A 145 22.87 -10.78 12.52
N ALA A 146 23.19 -10.69 13.82
CA ALA A 146 23.96 -11.74 14.50
C ALA A 146 23.16 -13.04 14.65
N TYR A 147 21.88 -12.93 15.03
CA TYR A 147 20.99 -14.07 15.13
C TYR A 147 20.86 -14.77 13.78
N ARG A 148 20.49 -14.02 12.75
CA ARG A 148 20.26 -14.49 11.38
C ARG A 148 21.46 -15.27 10.85
N SER A 149 22.67 -14.71 10.97
CA SER A 149 23.90 -15.36 10.53
C SER A 149 24.11 -16.72 11.22
N SER A 150 23.95 -16.76 12.55
CA SER A 150 24.09 -18.00 13.32
C SER A 150 23.01 -19.03 13.00
N ARG A 151 21.77 -18.58 12.79
CA ARG A 151 20.59 -19.40 12.57
C ARG A 151 20.60 -20.04 11.18
N LEU A 152 21.05 -19.31 10.16
CA LEU A 152 21.27 -19.85 8.80
C LEU A 152 22.42 -20.86 8.78
N GLN A 153 23.52 -20.57 9.51
CA GLN A 153 24.63 -21.51 9.62
C GLN A 153 24.20 -22.84 10.25
N GLN A 154 23.36 -22.80 11.30
CA GLN A 154 22.79 -24.01 11.92
C GLN A 154 21.92 -24.82 10.94
N ALA A 155 21.27 -24.16 10.00
CA ALA A 155 20.50 -24.78 8.93
C ALA A 155 21.36 -25.21 7.72
N GLY A 156 22.68 -25.05 7.77
CA GLY A 156 23.60 -25.40 6.68
C GLY A 156 23.55 -24.43 5.50
N ILE A 157 23.02 -23.22 5.70
CA ILE A 157 22.88 -22.18 4.69
C ILE A 157 23.98 -21.15 4.88
N SER A 158 24.63 -20.78 3.78
CA SER A 158 25.58 -19.66 3.76
C SER A 158 24.83 -18.36 3.53
N ASP A 159 25.04 -17.37 4.39
CA ASP A 159 24.50 -16.02 4.22
C ASP A 159 25.61 -15.04 3.86
N ALA A 160 25.34 -14.19 2.87
CA ALA A 160 26.20 -13.09 2.47
C ALA A 160 25.47 -11.75 2.51
N GLN A 161 24.19 -11.75 2.89
CA GLN A 161 23.40 -10.53 3.02
C GLN A 161 23.67 -9.86 4.36
N THR A 162 23.50 -8.55 4.38
CA THR A 162 23.60 -7.73 5.58
C THR A 162 22.21 -7.30 6.02
N VAL A 163 22.12 -6.77 7.24
CA VAL A 163 20.95 -6.06 7.74
C VAL A 163 21.44 -4.71 8.22
N ASP A 164 20.80 -3.64 7.78
CA ASP A 164 21.07 -2.27 8.22
C ASP A 164 20.55 -2.07 9.64
N ALA A 165 21.40 -2.42 10.60
CA ALA A 165 21.12 -2.46 12.04
C ALA A 165 21.66 -1.21 12.74
N PHE A 166 21.01 -0.80 13.84
CA PHE A 166 21.51 0.29 14.67
C PHE A 166 22.96 0.06 15.15
N ASN A 167 23.65 1.16 15.46
CA ASN A 167 24.93 1.12 16.15
C ASN A 167 24.72 0.97 17.68
N PRO A 168 25.08 -0.17 18.31
CA PRO A 168 24.82 -0.41 19.74
C PRO A 168 25.64 0.51 20.66
N ASN A 169 26.61 1.25 20.12
CA ASN A 169 27.45 2.17 20.87
C ASN A 169 27.04 3.64 20.70
N LEU A 170 26.12 3.96 19.78
CA LEU A 170 25.64 5.32 19.59
C LEU A 170 24.73 5.69 20.74
N ALA A 171 25.09 6.75 21.47
CA ALA A 171 24.26 7.27 22.55
C ALA A 171 23.44 8.46 22.03
N LEU A 172 22.14 8.44 22.24
CA LEU A 172 21.28 9.60 22.08
C LEU A 172 21.25 10.41 23.37
N THR A 173 20.91 11.69 23.27
CA THR A 173 20.83 12.59 24.42
C THR A 173 19.51 13.31 24.41
N ASN A 174 18.74 13.20 25.50
CA ASN A 174 17.58 14.04 25.73
C ASN A 174 18.04 15.49 25.88
N HIS A 175 17.64 16.37 24.96
CA HIS A 175 18.11 17.76 24.94
C HIS A 175 17.55 18.62 26.08
N ASN A 176 16.45 18.18 26.72
CA ASN A 176 15.81 18.90 27.83
C ASN A 176 16.34 18.47 29.20
N THR A 177 16.61 17.18 29.40
CA THR A 177 17.08 16.64 30.69
C THR A 177 18.60 16.42 30.75
N GLY A 178 19.25 16.31 29.60
CA GLY A 178 20.66 15.91 29.48
C GLY A 178 20.90 14.42 29.72
N ALA A 179 19.85 13.62 29.93
CA ALA A 179 19.95 12.17 30.01
C ALA A 179 20.47 11.59 28.70
N SER A 180 21.21 10.49 28.77
CA SER A 180 21.76 9.84 27.59
C SER A 180 21.65 8.33 27.71
N ALA A 181 21.19 7.69 26.64
CA ALA A 181 21.04 6.25 26.55
C ALA A 181 21.59 5.73 25.22
N LYS A 182 22.16 4.53 25.25
CA LYS A 182 22.50 3.73 24.07
C LYS A 182 21.38 2.72 23.84
N PRO A 183 21.26 2.12 22.63
CA PRO A 183 20.38 0.98 22.45
C PRO A 183 20.60 -0.10 23.52
N PHE A 184 19.53 -0.51 24.18
CA PHE A 184 19.56 -1.54 25.23
C PHE A 184 18.42 -2.53 25.05
N HIS A 185 18.66 -3.77 25.49
CA HIS A 185 17.63 -4.80 25.43
C HIS A 185 16.58 -4.53 26.51
N GLU A 186 15.31 -4.46 26.11
CA GLU A 186 14.20 -4.21 27.01
C GLU A 186 14.08 -5.33 28.07
N PRO A 187 14.00 -5.02 29.37
CA PRO A 187 13.87 -6.03 30.42
C PRO A 187 12.41 -6.46 30.67
N THR A 188 11.47 -5.97 29.86
CA THR A 188 10.03 -6.28 29.92
C THR A 188 9.44 -6.36 28.51
N VAL A 189 8.31 -7.04 28.35
CA VAL A 189 7.66 -7.30 27.05
C VAL A 189 6.53 -6.32 26.71
N CYS A 190 6.57 -5.13 27.28
CA CYS A 190 5.72 -4.00 26.94
C CYS A 190 6.40 -2.70 27.37
N THR A 191 6.08 -1.59 26.71
CA THR A 191 6.54 -0.25 27.07
C THR A 191 5.35 0.69 27.13
N GLU A 192 5.44 1.76 27.93
CA GLU A 192 4.52 2.88 27.83
C GLU A 192 4.55 3.47 26.44
N ASP A 193 3.40 4.01 26.06
CA ASP A 193 3.23 4.67 24.78
C ASP A 193 4.18 5.86 24.62
N LEU A 194 4.51 6.13 23.36
CA LEU A 194 5.22 7.30 22.88
C LEU A 194 4.40 7.87 21.72
N SER A 195 4.38 9.19 21.59
CA SER A 195 3.63 9.85 20.53
C SER A 195 4.36 9.71 19.20
N ALA A 196 3.77 8.95 18.29
CA ALA A 196 4.14 8.92 16.88
C ALA A 196 3.48 10.04 16.06
N ALA A 197 2.84 11.02 16.70
CA ALA A 197 2.02 11.97 15.99
C ALA A 197 2.85 12.92 15.10
N TRP A 198 2.17 13.69 14.26
CA TRP A 198 2.82 14.47 13.20
C TRP A 198 3.96 15.37 13.70
N ASP A 199 3.69 16.25 14.66
CA ASP A 199 4.72 17.16 15.21
C ASP A 199 5.85 16.37 15.88
N GLU A 200 5.52 15.34 16.67
CA GLU A 200 6.48 14.56 17.44
C GLU A 200 7.42 13.73 16.55
N SER A 201 6.89 13.05 15.55
CA SER A 201 7.70 12.27 14.59
C SER A 201 8.59 13.17 13.71
N HIS A 202 8.13 14.37 13.34
CA HIS A 202 8.99 15.35 12.65
C HIS A 202 10.08 15.91 13.58
N HIS A 203 9.76 16.07 14.87
CA HIS A 203 10.72 16.47 15.88
C HIS A 203 11.78 15.39 16.10
N ASP A 204 11.40 14.12 16.20
CA ASP A 204 12.29 12.96 16.37
C ASP A 204 13.31 12.84 15.23
N ALA A 205 12.83 12.99 13.98
CA ALA A 205 13.66 12.93 12.79
C ALA A 205 14.63 14.12 12.68
N ALA A 206 14.26 15.28 13.24
CA ALA A 206 15.02 16.52 13.36
C ALA A 206 15.83 16.93 12.11
N LEU A 207 15.39 17.96 11.38
CA LEU A 207 16.21 18.52 10.31
C LEU A 207 17.37 19.37 10.84
N SER A 208 18.42 19.51 10.02
CA SER A 208 19.46 20.52 10.24
C SER A 208 18.82 21.92 10.28
N GLY A 209 18.87 22.57 11.45
CA GLY A 209 18.16 23.83 11.72
C GLY A 209 16.91 23.68 12.60
N GLY A 210 16.58 22.46 13.02
CA GLY A 210 15.47 22.14 13.93
C GLY A 210 14.10 22.26 13.28
N ASP A 211 13.04 22.28 14.10
CA ASP A 211 11.66 22.28 13.63
C ASP A 211 11.32 23.42 12.63
N PRO A 212 11.83 24.66 12.79
CA PRO A 212 11.61 25.71 11.80
C PRO A 212 12.15 25.38 10.39
N ALA A 213 13.15 24.50 10.27
CA ALA A 213 13.74 24.12 8.99
C ALA A 213 12.72 23.41 8.07
N TRP A 214 11.73 22.70 8.64
CA TRP A 214 10.66 22.06 7.88
C TRP A 214 9.86 23.02 7.02
N SER A 215 9.69 24.28 7.46
CA SER A 215 8.97 25.31 6.70
C SER A 215 9.75 25.86 5.49
N THR A 216 11.06 25.63 5.44
CA THR A 216 11.95 26.20 4.40
C THR A 216 12.60 25.14 3.51
N THR A 217 12.59 23.88 3.94
CA THR A 217 13.19 22.77 3.22
C THR A 217 12.25 22.27 2.13
N SER A 218 12.71 22.33 0.88
CA SER A 218 11.94 21.91 -0.30
C SER A 218 12.58 20.72 -1.03
N SER A 219 13.70 20.22 -0.53
CA SER A 219 14.41 19.08 -1.10
C SER A 219 15.07 18.29 0.03
N PHE A 220 14.80 17.00 0.09
CA PHE A 220 15.24 16.13 1.17
C PHE A 220 16.32 15.14 0.72
N ASN A 221 17.27 14.88 1.59
CA ASN A 221 18.23 13.78 1.48
C ASN A 221 18.60 13.33 2.90
N ALA A 222 19.10 12.10 3.03
CA ALA A 222 19.39 11.48 4.33
C ALA A 222 20.31 12.33 5.22
N GLY A 223 21.27 13.07 4.65
CA GLY A 223 22.22 13.89 5.42
C GLY A 223 21.62 15.15 6.06
N LEU A 224 20.35 15.46 5.82
CA LEU A 224 19.65 16.56 6.48
C LEU A 224 19.02 16.18 7.82
N PHE A 225 18.81 14.88 8.05
CA PHE A 225 18.15 14.37 9.25
C PHE A 225 19.19 14.02 10.31
N ALA A 226 18.97 14.52 11.52
CA ALA A 226 19.86 14.27 12.65
C ALA A 226 19.46 13.00 13.42
N MET A 227 18.18 12.61 13.37
CA MET A 227 17.66 11.37 13.98
C MET A 227 18.02 11.21 15.46
N ASN A 228 18.06 12.31 16.22
CA ASN A 228 18.66 12.35 17.55
C ASN A 228 17.74 12.88 18.65
N ASN A 229 16.49 13.21 18.32
CA ASN A 229 15.53 13.79 19.25
C ASN A 229 14.57 12.78 19.90
N PHE A 230 14.66 11.49 19.57
CA PHE A 230 13.75 10.43 20.05
C PHE A 230 13.62 10.31 21.58
N LEU A 231 14.62 10.74 22.35
CA LEU A 231 14.51 10.74 23.82
C LEU A 231 13.69 11.93 24.34
N ASP A 232 13.47 12.96 23.53
CA ASP A 232 12.71 14.16 23.88
C ASP A 232 11.21 13.90 23.81
N THR A 233 10.68 13.37 24.90
CA THR A 233 9.26 13.07 25.05
C THR A 233 8.45 14.27 25.57
N THR A 234 8.99 15.49 25.57
CA THR A 234 8.29 16.65 26.16
C THR A 234 7.02 17.05 25.42
N ALA A 235 6.94 16.77 24.11
CA ALA A 235 5.74 16.91 23.30
C ALA A 235 4.91 15.62 23.20
N SER A 236 5.39 14.53 23.82
CA SER A 236 4.82 13.18 23.71
C SER A 236 3.71 12.93 24.75
N VAL A 237 3.23 11.69 24.82
CA VAL A 237 2.26 11.26 25.83
C VAL A 237 2.86 11.30 27.25
N THR A 238 1.98 11.38 28.26
CA THR A 238 2.41 11.49 29.67
C THR A 238 3.34 10.33 30.06
N GLN A 239 4.56 10.68 30.49
CA GLN A 239 5.57 9.73 30.94
C GLN A 239 5.35 9.41 32.43
N ASN A 240 4.99 8.18 32.79
CA ASN A 240 4.81 7.81 34.20
C ASN A 240 6.03 7.06 34.77
N TYR A 241 6.76 6.31 33.94
CA TYR A 241 7.85 5.44 34.42
C TYR A 241 9.24 5.80 33.87
N ASP A 242 9.34 6.39 32.69
CA ASP A 242 10.60 6.88 32.12
C ASP A 242 10.56 8.39 31.79
N PRO A 243 10.76 9.27 32.78
CA PRO A 243 10.73 10.72 32.56
C PRO A 243 11.89 11.24 31.69
N ASN A 244 12.86 10.40 31.32
CA ASN A 244 13.98 10.77 30.48
C ASN A 244 13.82 10.32 29.01
N GLY A 245 12.77 9.54 28.70
CA GLY A 245 12.48 9.05 27.35
C GLY A 245 13.47 8.02 26.80
N THR A 246 14.28 7.41 27.66
CA THR A 246 15.28 6.40 27.28
C THR A 246 14.67 5.15 26.62
N ARG A 247 13.44 4.76 26.95
CA ARG A 247 12.72 3.62 26.34
C ARG A 247 12.57 3.72 24.83
N ALA A 248 12.67 4.93 24.25
CA ALA A 248 12.68 5.10 22.80
C ALA A 248 13.82 4.32 22.13
N VAL A 249 14.97 4.13 22.80
CA VAL A 249 16.09 3.33 22.27
C VAL A 249 16.12 1.88 22.78
N GLY A 250 15.09 1.45 23.50
CA GLY A 250 14.92 0.06 23.85
C GLY A 250 14.68 -0.82 22.63
N PHE A 251 15.21 -2.03 22.63
CA PHE A 251 14.99 -3.01 21.56
C PHE A 251 14.68 -4.40 22.13
N TYR A 252 14.06 -5.22 21.29
CA TYR A 252 13.77 -6.63 21.52
C TYR A 252 14.63 -7.52 20.63
N ASP A 253 14.92 -8.74 21.10
CA ASP A 253 15.70 -9.71 20.32
C ASP A 253 15.03 -11.08 20.21
N GLN A 254 15.76 -12.06 19.66
CA GLN A 254 15.28 -13.44 19.51
C GLN A 254 14.84 -14.10 20.83
N THR A 255 15.21 -13.58 22.00
CA THR A 255 14.78 -14.12 23.29
C THR A 255 13.35 -13.71 23.62
N ASP A 256 12.87 -12.60 23.05
CA ASP A 256 11.50 -12.11 23.23
C ASP A 256 10.61 -12.51 22.07
N ILE A 257 11.06 -12.34 20.82
CA ILE A 257 10.29 -12.55 19.59
C ILE A 257 10.96 -13.53 18.61
N PRO A 258 11.32 -14.76 19.06
CA PRO A 258 12.05 -15.73 18.24
C PRO A 258 11.32 -16.13 16.96
N TYR A 259 9.98 -16.12 16.94
CA TYR A 259 9.22 -16.51 15.75
C TYR A 259 9.40 -15.48 14.63
N TYR A 260 9.32 -14.19 14.95
CA TYR A 260 9.57 -13.11 14.01
C TYR A 260 11.01 -13.08 13.52
N TYR A 261 11.97 -13.31 14.40
CA TYR A 261 13.37 -13.47 14.03
C TYR A 261 13.58 -14.63 13.03
N ASP A 262 12.89 -15.75 13.22
CA ASP A 262 12.91 -16.86 12.27
C ASP A 262 12.20 -16.50 10.94
N LEU A 263 11.06 -15.80 10.96
CA LEU A 263 10.40 -15.35 9.73
C LEU A 263 11.32 -14.44 8.89
N ALA A 264 11.91 -13.42 9.51
CA ALA A 264 12.84 -12.49 8.86
C ALA A 264 14.15 -13.17 8.42
N THR A 265 14.53 -14.29 9.05
CA THR A 265 15.72 -15.07 8.69
C THR A 265 15.47 -16.01 7.52
N PHE A 266 14.32 -16.70 7.51
CA PHE A 266 14.07 -17.80 6.57
C PHE A 266 13.28 -17.42 5.34
N PHE A 267 12.38 -16.44 5.46
CA PHE A 267 11.65 -15.88 4.33
C PHE A 267 12.31 -14.60 3.84
N ALA A 268 11.52 -13.68 3.28
CA ALA A 268 11.99 -12.40 2.80
C ALA A 268 11.60 -11.27 3.78
N THR A 269 12.53 -10.36 4.05
CA THR A 269 12.35 -9.18 4.89
C THR A 269 12.97 -7.95 4.20
N SER A 270 12.83 -6.77 4.80
CA SER A 270 13.43 -5.53 4.32
C SER A 270 13.95 -4.71 5.48
N ASP A 271 15.16 -4.18 5.33
CA ASP A 271 15.75 -3.18 6.23
C ASP A 271 15.63 -1.76 5.67
N ALA A 272 14.80 -1.59 4.62
CA ALA A 272 14.53 -0.32 3.95
C ALA A 272 13.02 -0.19 3.65
N TRP A 273 12.17 -0.64 4.56
CA TRP A 273 10.71 -0.56 4.45
C TRP A 273 10.16 0.45 5.45
N PHE A 274 9.37 1.41 4.98
CA PHE A 274 8.96 2.59 5.74
C PHE A 274 7.43 2.67 5.88
N SER A 275 6.97 3.32 6.95
CA SER A 275 5.59 3.83 6.95
C SER A 275 5.45 4.98 5.92
N PRO A 276 4.26 5.23 5.35
CA PRO A 276 4.05 6.26 4.32
C PRO A 276 4.29 7.69 4.76
N VAL A 277 4.10 8.01 6.05
CA VAL A 277 4.23 9.38 6.57
C VAL A 277 4.77 9.40 8.01
N LEU A 278 5.45 10.49 8.37
CA LEU A 278 5.74 10.88 9.76
C LEU A 278 4.45 11.33 10.46
N ALA A 279 3.64 10.37 10.89
CA ALA A 279 2.42 10.57 11.67
C ALA A 279 2.01 9.27 12.36
N GLY A 280 0.99 9.34 13.21
CA GLY A 280 0.48 8.16 13.92
C GLY A 280 -0.34 7.21 13.04
N THR A 281 -0.90 6.20 13.68
CA THR A 281 -1.69 5.10 13.11
C THR A 281 -2.69 5.50 12.04
N VAL A 282 -3.58 6.46 12.33
CA VAL A 282 -4.73 6.73 11.46
C VAL A 282 -4.29 7.26 10.09
N PRO A 283 -3.50 8.35 9.95
CA PRO A 283 -2.98 8.78 8.65
C PRO A 283 -2.27 7.66 7.89
N ASN A 284 -1.42 6.90 8.59
CA ASN A 284 -0.62 5.84 7.99
C ASN A 284 -1.50 4.69 7.45
N ARG A 285 -2.47 4.21 8.24
CA ARG A 285 -3.47 3.23 7.78
C ARG A 285 -4.36 3.76 6.65
N MET A 286 -4.65 5.07 6.60
CA MET A 286 -5.34 5.65 5.44
C MET A 286 -4.51 5.49 4.16
N PHE A 287 -3.19 5.66 4.20
CA PHE A 287 -2.32 5.36 3.05
C PHE A 287 -2.38 3.88 2.66
N LEU A 288 -2.44 2.96 3.62
CA LEU A 288 -2.55 1.52 3.33
C LEU A 288 -3.83 1.17 2.56
N ILE A 289 -4.95 1.82 2.84
CA ILE A 289 -6.25 1.46 2.24
C ILE A 289 -6.70 2.41 1.14
N ALA A 290 -6.11 3.59 1.02
CA ALA A 290 -6.56 4.64 0.11
C ALA A 290 -5.42 5.39 -0.62
N GLY A 291 -4.16 5.02 -0.38
CA GLY A 291 -2.99 5.64 -1.02
C GLY A 291 -2.68 7.08 -0.56
N SER A 292 -3.48 7.64 0.35
CA SER A 292 -3.35 8.99 0.88
C SER A 292 -4.01 9.10 2.27
N SER A 293 -3.58 10.09 3.07
CA SER A 293 -4.32 10.55 4.24
C SER A 293 -5.32 11.66 3.93
N PHE A 294 -5.42 12.12 2.68
CA PHE A 294 -6.29 13.20 2.24
C PHE A 294 -6.15 14.48 3.08
N GLY A 295 -4.91 14.88 3.36
CA GLY A 295 -4.63 16.07 4.15
C GLY A 295 -4.52 15.83 5.66
N HIS A 296 -4.91 14.66 6.18
CA HIS A 296 -4.93 14.41 7.62
C HIS A 296 -3.53 14.17 8.16
N GLU A 297 -3.15 14.97 9.16
CA GLU A 297 -1.91 14.85 9.93
C GLU A 297 -2.13 14.03 11.22
N TYR A 298 -3.36 14.06 11.73
CA TYR A 298 -3.76 13.44 12.99
C TYR A 298 -5.07 12.65 12.80
N PRO A 299 -5.40 11.71 13.70
CA PRO A 299 -6.73 11.13 13.75
C PRO A 299 -7.79 12.19 14.02
N ASP A 300 -8.95 12.05 13.37
CA ASP A 300 -10.13 12.81 13.72
C ASP A 300 -10.72 12.37 15.06
N LEU A 301 -11.37 13.28 15.77
CA LEU A 301 -12.04 12.96 17.02
C LEU A 301 -13.33 12.16 16.78
N THR A 302 -13.79 11.48 17.84
CA THR A 302 -15.02 10.67 17.80
C THR A 302 -16.21 11.45 17.24
N GLY A 303 -16.97 10.81 16.34
CA GLY A 303 -18.14 11.42 15.69
C GLY A 303 -17.81 12.22 14.43
N HIS A 304 -16.61 12.06 13.88
CA HIS A 304 -16.27 12.59 12.55
C HIS A 304 -17.14 11.98 11.46
N PRO A 305 -17.42 12.72 10.36
CA PRO A 305 -18.08 12.13 9.21
C PRO A 305 -17.15 11.09 8.58
N LEU A 306 -17.74 10.08 7.95
CA LEU A 306 -16.96 9.05 7.29
C LEU A 306 -16.13 9.62 6.15
N TYR A 307 -14.88 9.17 6.03
CA TYR A 307 -14.00 9.58 4.96
C TYR A 307 -14.60 9.20 3.60
N ALA A 308 -14.79 10.20 2.74
CA ALA A 308 -15.46 10.04 1.45
C ALA A 308 -14.56 9.41 0.37
N ALA A 309 -13.26 9.32 0.65
CA ALA A 309 -12.22 8.84 -0.24
C ALA A 309 -12.52 7.43 -0.82
N PRO A 310 -12.12 7.17 -2.07
CA PRO A 310 -12.09 5.80 -2.59
C PRO A 310 -11.01 4.98 -1.90
N THR A 311 -11.37 3.75 -1.52
CA THR A 311 -10.42 2.76 -1.00
C THR A 311 -10.03 1.73 -2.07
N ILE A 312 -8.97 0.97 -1.81
CA ILE A 312 -8.55 -0.18 -2.61
C ILE A 312 -9.68 -1.21 -2.75
N PHE A 313 -10.54 -1.35 -1.74
CA PHE A 313 -11.69 -2.27 -1.77
C PHE A 313 -12.72 -1.89 -2.84
N ARG A 314 -12.99 -0.59 -2.98
CA ARG A 314 -13.84 -0.06 -4.07
C ARG A 314 -13.18 -0.30 -5.43
N ALA A 315 -11.87 -0.07 -5.54
CA ALA A 315 -11.12 -0.27 -6.79
C ALA A 315 -11.09 -1.76 -7.20
N MET A 316 -10.87 -2.67 -6.26
CA MET A 316 -10.93 -4.12 -6.49
C MET A 316 -12.33 -4.58 -6.92
N ASN A 317 -13.40 -4.05 -6.30
CA ASN A 317 -14.77 -4.31 -6.77
C ASN A 317 -14.96 -3.90 -8.24
N GLN A 318 -14.47 -2.73 -8.64
CA GLN A 318 -14.58 -2.24 -10.01
C GLN A 318 -13.76 -3.07 -11.01
N ALA A 319 -12.63 -3.63 -10.55
CA ALA A 319 -11.77 -4.51 -11.32
C ALA A 319 -12.25 -5.98 -11.35
N ASN A 320 -13.33 -6.32 -10.63
CA ASN A 320 -13.80 -7.69 -10.40
C ASN A 320 -12.75 -8.60 -9.71
N VAL A 321 -11.96 -8.02 -8.82
CA VAL A 321 -11.03 -8.74 -7.94
C VAL A 321 -11.79 -9.12 -6.68
N SER A 322 -11.75 -10.40 -6.34
CA SER A 322 -12.35 -10.93 -5.12
C SER A 322 -11.51 -10.55 -3.91
N TRP A 323 -12.16 -10.11 -2.84
CA TRP A 323 -11.46 -9.74 -1.62
C TRP A 323 -12.35 -9.91 -0.39
N LEU A 324 -11.72 -10.11 0.78
CA LEU A 324 -12.35 -10.09 2.10
C LEU A 324 -11.49 -9.28 3.07
N TYR A 325 -12.16 -8.64 4.03
CA TYR A 325 -11.55 -7.89 5.13
C TYR A 325 -11.89 -8.59 6.44
N TYR A 326 -10.88 -8.99 7.18
CA TYR A 326 -11.05 -9.67 8.46
C TYR A 326 -10.67 -8.76 9.62
N TYR A 327 -11.47 -8.81 10.68
CA TYR A 327 -11.21 -8.07 11.91
C TYR A 327 -11.33 -8.98 13.13
N ARG A 328 -10.56 -8.70 14.17
CA ARG A 328 -10.71 -9.38 15.47
C ARG A 328 -11.49 -8.52 16.46
N ASP A 329 -11.09 -7.27 16.61
CA ASP A 329 -11.65 -6.32 17.57
C ASP A 329 -12.38 -5.21 16.81
N ASP A 330 -11.66 -4.15 16.45
CA ASP A 330 -12.21 -3.03 15.69
C ASP A 330 -12.02 -3.18 14.18
N VAL A 331 -12.78 -2.38 13.41
CA VAL A 331 -12.74 -2.36 11.95
C VAL A 331 -12.27 -0.99 11.50
N PHE A 332 -11.00 -0.85 11.14
CA PHE A 332 -10.45 0.42 10.67
C PHE A 332 -11.16 0.95 9.42
N LEU A 333 -11.56 0.05 8.50
CA LEU A 333 -12.35 0.41 7.31
C LEU A 333 -13.68 1.10 7.67
N ALA A 334 -14.22 0.92 8.88
CA ALA A 334 -15.45 1.57 9.33
C ALA A 334 -15.35 3.11 9.39
N ASN A 335 -14.14 3.67 9.38
CA ASN A 335 -13.92 5.11 9.27
C ASN A 335 -14.21 5.67 7.86
N PHE A 336 -14.30 4.80 6.86
CA PHE A 336 -14.54 5.18 5.46
C PHE A 336 -15.99 4.94 5.07
N ARG A 337 -16.52 5.81 4.19
CA ARG A 337 -17.88 5.65 3.65
C ARG A 337 -18.06 4.34 2.90
N ASP A 338 -16.97 3.77 2.37
CA ASP A 338 -16.97 2.47 1.71
C ASP A 338 -17.48 1.34 2.61
N SER A 339 -17.25 1.40 3.93
CA SER A 339 -17.79 0.40 4.86
C SER A 339 -19.32 0.32 4.87
N GLN A 340 -20.02 1.37 4.43
CA GLN A 340 -21.48 1.43 4.33
C GLN A 340 -22.02 1.04 2.96
N ASP A 341 -21.15 0.82 1.96
CA ASP A 341 -21.59 0.37 0.64
C ASP A 341 -22.16 -1.06 0.72
N PRO A 342 -23.39 -1.32 0.26
CA PRO A 342 -24.00 -2.65 0.28
C PRO A 342 -23.20 -3.74 -0.45
N ALA A 343 -22.29 -3.38 -1.37
CA ALA A 343 -21.41 -4.30 -2.07
C ALA A 343 -20.08 -4.57 -1.32
N ILE A 344 -19.75 -3.78 -0.30
CA ILE A 344 -18.53 -3.88 0.52
C ILE A 344 -18.85 -4.45 1.89
N GLN A 345 -19.93 -3.98 2.53
CA GLN A 345 -20.28 -4.33 3.91
C GLN A 345 -20.35 -5.85 4.17
N PRO A 346 -20.90 -6.71 3.28
CA PRO A 346 -20.94 -8.16 3.49
C PRO A 346 -19.57 -8.87 3.43
N LYS A 347 -18.50 -8.16 3.03
CA LYS A 347 -17.14 -8.69 2.88
C LYS A 347 -16.24 -8.39 4.09
N ILE A 348 -16.78 -7.70 5.09
CA ILE A 348 -16.11 -7.40 6.36
C ILE A 348 -16.56 -8.45 7.38
N LEU A 349 -15.65 -9.35 7.76
CA LEU A 349 -15.97 -10.57 8.50
C LEU A 349 -15.10 -10.71 9.75
N PRO A 350 -15.60 -11.35 10.82
CA PRO A 350 -14.77 -11.63 11.98
C PRO A 350 -13.66 -12.63 11.64
N ILE A 351 -12.51 -12.53 12.31
CA ILE A 351 -11.33 -13.36 12.09
C ILE A 351 -11.61 -14.87 12.23
N THR A 352 -12.65 -15.24 12.98
CA THR A 352 -13.10 -16.63 13.11
C THR A 352 -13.56 -17.24 11.78
N ASP A 353 -14.12 -16.45 10.86
CA ASP A 353 -14.47 -16.93 9.52
C ASP A 353 -13.20 -17.27 8.71
N LEU A 354 -12.14 -16.45 8.77
CA LEU A 354 -10.87 -16.76 8.13
C LEU A 354 -10.28 -18.08 8.65
N LEU A 355 -10.23 -18.24 9.98
CA LEU A 355 -9.71 -19.46 10.61
C LEU A 355 -10.54 -20.70 10.23
N SER A 356 -11.86 -20.54 10.13
CA SER A 356 -12.77 -21.59 9.64
C SER A 356 -12.46 -21.99 8.20
N ARG A 357 -12.21 -21.03 7.29
CA ARG A 357 -11.84 -21.31 5.88
C ARG A 357 -10.50 -22.02 5.78
N LEU A 358 -9.47 -21.51 6.48
CA LEU A 358 -8.14 -22.12 6.50
C LEU A 358 -8.16 -23.53 7.10
N GLY A 359 -9.05 -23.78 8.07
CA GLY A 359 -9.30 -25.11 8.64
C GLY A 359 -10.23 -26.02 7.80
N GLY A 360 -10.59 -25.63 6.57
CA GLY A 360 -11.47 -26.41 5.68
C GLY A 360 -12.92 -26.55 6.15
N SER A 361 -13.33 -25.71 7.10
CA SER A 361 -14.61 -25.76 7.81
C SER A 361 -15.45 -24.52 7.52
N CYS A 362 -15.82 -24.30 6.25
CA CYS A 362 -16.74 -23.23 5.82
C CYS A 362 -18.12 -23.78 5.43
N SER A 363 -19.13 -22.91 5.24
CA SER A 363 -20.53 -23.34 5.07
C SER A 363 -20.75 -24.20 3.82
N GLY A 364 -20.99 -25.50 4.00
CA GLY A 364 -21.05 -26.52 2.94
C GLY A 364 -20.33 -27.79 3.39
N ALA A 365 -20.19 -28.83 2.56
CA ALA A 365 -19.27 -29.95 2.85
C ALA A 365 -17.83 -29.43 3.07
N ALA A 366 -16.92 -30.27 3.60
CA ALA A 366 -15.49 -29.93 3.76
C ALA A 366 -14.99 -29.13 2.55
N CYS A 367 -14.74 -27.85 2.74
CA CYS A 367 -14.45 -26.94 1.66
C CYS A 367 -12.94 -26.84 1.51
N ASP A 368 -12.50 -26.93 0.25
CA ASP A 368 -11.12 -26.63 -0.11
C ASP A 368 -10.83 -25.16 0.22
N ALA A 369 -9.84 -24.93 1.09
CA ALA A 369 -9.49 -23.59 1.58
C ALA A 369 -9.09 -22.67 0.42
N ASP A 370 -8.30 -23.19 -0.53
CA ASP A 370 -7.82 -22.50 -1.74
C ASP A 370 -9.03 -22.01 -2.58
N SER A 371 -10.00 -22.89 -2.84
CA SER A 371 -11.24 -22.53 -3.53
C SER A 371 -12.16 -21.57 -2.74
N SER A 372 -12.03 -21.49 -1.41
CA SER A 372 -12.91 -20.72 -0.53
C SER A 372 -12.42 -19.30 -0.23
N LEU A 373 -11.14 -19.04 -0.46
CA LEU A 373 -10.49 -17.77 -0.18
C LEU A 373 -10.55 -16.83 -1.39
N PRO A 374 -10.62 -15.52 -1.16
CA PRO A 374 -10.57 -14.53 -2.23
C PRO A 374 -9.12 -14.29 -2.71
N GLU A 375 -8.97 -13.59 -3.83
CA GLU A 375 -7.66 -13.17 -4.35
C GLU A 375 -6.88 -12.27 -3.38
N VAL A 376 -7.58 -11.40 -2.63
CA VAL A 376 -6.95 -10.49 -1.67
C VAL A 376 -7.63 -10.57 -0.30
N VAL A 377 -6.83 -10.73 0.75
CA VAL A 377 -7.29 -10.81 2.13
C VAL A 377 -6.61 -9.71 2.94
N PHE A 378 -7.38 -8.78 3.49
CA PHE A 378 -6.88 -7.84 4.50
C PHE A 378 -7.22 -8.36 5.88
N ILE A 379 -6.28 -8.28 6.80
CA ILE A 379 -6.46 -8.62 8.21
C ILE A 379 -6.11 -7.37 9.00
N ASP A 380 -7.14 -6.80 9.64
CA ASP A 380 -6.96 -5.71 10.58
C ASP A 380 -6.13 -6.19 11.76
N SER A 381 -5.30 -5.29 12.29
CA SER A 381 -4.69 -5.48 13.60
C SER A 381 -5.77 -5.83 14.62
N ALA A 382 -5.42 -6.66 15.58
CA ALA A 382 -6.26 -6.91 16.75
C ALA A 382 -6.22 -5.73 17.75
N SER A 383 -6.43 -4.51 17.21
CA SER A 383 -6.38 -3.24 17.92
C SER A 383 -7.71 -3.02 18.60
N GLY A 384 -7.68 -3.11 19.93
CA GLY A 384 -8.87 -3.04 20.75
C GLY A 384 -8.76 -3.93 21.98
N SER A 385 -9.90 -4.49 22.39
CA SER A 385 -10.02 -5.15 23.69
C SER A 385 -9.15 -6.40 23.87
N SER A 386 -8.66 -7.02 22.79
CA SER A 386 -7.82 -8.21 22.90
C SER A 386 -6.36 -7.90 23.17
N GLN A 387 -5.88 -6.69 22.87
CA GLN A 387 -4.49 -6.26 23.12
C GLN A 387 -3.45 -7.14 22.40
N LEU A 388 -3.73 -7.54 21.15
CA LEU A 388 -2.89 -8.46 20.36
C LEU A 388 -2.25 -7.78 19.12
N ASP A 389 -2.42 -6.48 18.98
CA ASP A 389 -1.85 -5.63 17.93
C ASP A 389 -0.37 -5.28 18.14
N GLU A 390 0.17 -5.59 19.32
CA GLU A 390 1.52 -5.22 19.78
C GLU A 390 1.74 -3.72 19.97
N HIS A 391 0.69 -2.91 20.04
CA HIS A 391 0.82 -1.48 20.39
C HIS A 391 1.55 -1.32 21.74
N PRO A 392 2.38 -0.27 21.98
CA PRO A 392 2.86 0.07 23.30
C PRO A 392 1.75 -0.01 24.38
N GLY A 393 2.07 -0.58 25.54
CA GLY A 393 1.14 -0.97 26.60
C GLY A 393 0.65 -2.41 26.50
N ASN A 394 0.65 -2.99 25.30
CA ASN A 394 0.27 -4.39 25.07
C ASN A 394 1.50 -5.31 25.10
N ASN A 395 1.26 -6.59 25.38
CA ASN A 395 2.33 -7.59 25.50
C ASN A 395 2.78 -8.07 24.12
N ILE A 396 4.02 -7.76 23.73
CA ILE A 396 4.56 -8.08 22.40
C ILE A 396 4.61 -9.59 22.11
N GLN A 397 4.80 -10.41 23.15
CA GLN A 397 4.86 -11.85 23.02
C GLN A 397 3.49 -12.45 22.70
N SER A 398 2.44 -11.91 23.33
CA SER A 398 1.06 -12.31 23.07
C SER A 398 0.62 -11.94 21.65
N GLY A 399 0.94 -10.73 21.19
CA GLY A 399 0.65 -10.29 19.82
C GLY A 399 1.41 -11.13 18.78
N ALA A 400 2.71 -11.36 18.98
CA ALA A 400 3.49 -12.20 18.10
C ALA A 400 2.97 -13.66 18.04
N ALA A 401 2.49 -14.20 19.17
CA ALA A 401 1.88 -15.53 19.20
C ALA A 401 0.53 -15.58 18.48
N TYR A 402 -0.24 -14.49 18.51
CA TYR A 402 -1.45 -14.35 17.70
C TYR A 402 -1.13 -14.37 16.21
N VAL A 403 -0.15 -13.58 15.75
CA VAL A 403 0.29 -13.59 14.36
C VAL A 403 0.84 -14.96 13.95
N GLN A 404 1.63 -15.61 14.82
CA GLN A 404 2.06 -16.99 14.60
C GLN A 404 0.87 -17.92 14.34
N SER A 405 -0.22 -17.79 15.09
CA SER A 405 -1.40 -18.65 14.90
C SER A 405 -2.06 -18.46 13.53
N LEU A 406 -2.09 -17.24 12.99
CA LEU A 406 -2.63 -16.93 11.66
C LEU A 406 -1.74 -17.50 10.56
N ILE A 407 -0.43 -17.27 10.65
CA ILE A 407 0.54 -17.77 9.66
C ILE A 407 0.58 -19.30 9.70
N ALA A 408 0.56 -19.91 10.89
CA ALA A 408 0.51 -21.37 11.03
C ALA A 408 -0.77 -21.96 10.44
N ALA A 409 -1.93 -21.31 10.63
CA ALA A 409 -3.18 -21.74 10.00
C ALA A 409 -3.09 -21.68 8.47
N LEU A 410 -2.49 -20.63 7.91
CA LEU A 410 -2.26 -20.52 6.47
C LEU A 410 -1.33 -21.63 5.97
N MET A 411 -0.16 -21.81 6.59
CA MET A 411 0.83 -22.82 6.22
C MET A 411 0.32 -24.26 6.30
N GLN A 412 -0.68 -24.53 7.14
CA GLN A 412 -1.31 -25.84 7.28
C GLN A 412 -2.49 -26.06 6.32
N SER A 413 -3.00 -25.01 5.70
CA SER A 413 -4.13 -25.07 4.77
C SER A 413 -3.69 -25.43 3.35
N ASP A 414 -4.62 -25.93 2.54
CA ASP A 414 -4.38 -26.22 1.12
C ASP A 414 -4.04 -24.95 0.31
N ALA A 415 -4.42 -23.77 0.80
CA ALA A 415 -4.10 -22.48 0.18
C ALA A 415 -2.63 -22.05 0.36
N TRP A 416 -1.83 -22.71 1.21
CA TRP A 416 -0.44 -22.31 1.44
C TRP A 416 0.37 -22.26 0.15
N SER A 417 0.17 -23.25 -0.74
CA SER A 417 1.05 -23.51 -1.87
C SER A 417 1.09 -22.39 -2.92
N ASP A 418 0.08 -21.51 -2.92
CA ASP A 418 -0.10 -20.38 -3.83
C ASP A 418 -0.50 -19.08 -3.11
N SER A 419 -0.21 -18.98 -1.81
CA SER A 419 -0.44 -17.76 -1.04
C SER A 419 0.84 -16.97 -0.78
N ALA A 420 0.68 -15.67 -0.58
CA ALA A 420 1.68 -14.81 0.03
C ALA A 420 1.04 -14.04 1.19
N LEU A 421 1.69 -14.06 2.35
CA LEU A 421 1.33 -13.22 3.49
C LEU A 421 2.37 -12.14 3.70
N ILE A 422 1.91 -10.90 3.70
CA ILE A 422 2.69 -9.70 3.97
C ILE A 422 2.32 -9.26 5.39
N LEU A 423 3.29 -9.35 6.29
CA LEU A 423 3.19 -8.83 7.66
C LEU A 423 4.01 -7.56 7.76
N THR A 424 3.40 -6.46 8.18
CA THR A 424 4.08 -5.20 8.43
C THR A 424 3.44 -4.46 9.62
N TYR A 425 3.88 -3.23 9.87
CA TYR A 425 3.38 -2.37 10.94
C TYR A 425 2.92 -1.04 10.34
N ASP A 426 1.95 -0.41 10.98
CA ASP A 426 1.36 0.84 10.52
C ASP A 426 2.32 2.04 10.61
N GLU A 427 3.10 2.13 11.69
CA GLU A 427 4.14 3.13 11.95
C GLU A 427 5.11 2.70 13.08
N GLY A 428 6.05 3.59 13.45
CA GLY A 428 7.18 3.29 14.35
C GLY A 428 6.91 3.43 15.87
N GLY A 429 5.80 4.03 16.29
CA GLY A 429 5.38 4.16 17.68
C GLY A 429 6.16 5.17 18.50
N GLY A 430 6.89 6.10 17.87
CA GLY A 430 7.87 6.97 18.55
C GLY A 430 9.14 6.24 19.03
N LEU A 431 9.28 4.96 18.68
CA LEU A 431 10.48 4.17 18.97
C LEU A 431 11.59 4.51 17.97
N TYR A 432 12.82 4.49 18.45
CA TYR A 432 14.00 4.88 17.69
C TYR A 432 14.15 4.03 16.43
N ASP A 433 14.45 4.71 15.33
CA ASP A 433 15.07 4.11 14.16
C ASP A 433 16.18 5.05 13.67
N HIS A 434 17.34 4.48 13.35
CA HIS A 434 18.49 5.27 12.97
C HIS A 434 18.46 5.75 11.51
N VAL A 435 17.56 5.21 10.67
CA VAL A 435 17.52 5.52 9.24
C VAL A 435 16.54 6.65 8.96
N ALA A 436 17.05 7.65 8.24
CA ALA A 436 16.28 8.81 7.84
C ALA A 436 15.11 8.45 6.90
N PRO A 437 13.96 9.15 7.00
CA PRO A 437 12.88 9.06 6.03
C PRO A 437 13.33 9.35 4.60
N ILE A 438 12.68 8.73 3.62
CA ILE A 438 13.03 8.83 2.20
C ILE A 438 12.11 9.79 1.43
N PRO A 439 12.61 10.50 0.41
CA PRO A 439 11.77 11.28 -0.51
C PRO A 439 10.81 10.38 -1.31
N VAL A 440 9.55 10.77 -1.34
CA VAL A 440 8.47 10.07 -2.06
C VAL A 440 7.52 11.09 -2.68
N PRO A 441 6.84 10.78 -3.80
CA PRO A 441 5.96 11.76 -4.45
C PRO A 441 4.69 11.97 -3.63
N ALA A 442 4.32 13.20 -3.31
CA ALA A 442 3.07 13.51 -2.63
C ALA A 442 1.89 12.77 -3.29
N PRO A 443 0.99 12.14 -2.51
CA PRO A 443 -0.03 11.25 -3.06
C PRO A 443 -1.04 11.98 -3.94
N ASP A 444 -1.40 13.21 -3.57
CA ASP A 444 -2.39 14.02 -4.26
C ASP A 444 -2.09 15.52 -4.06
N SER A 445 -3.05 16.39 -4.40
CA SER A 445 -2.91 17.84 -4.30
C SER A 445 -3.23 18.42 -2.92
N LEU A 446 -3.58 17.58 -1.93
CA LEU A 446 -3.97 17.99 -0.59
C LEU A 446 -2.73 18.01 0.30
N GLY A 447 -2.30 19.20 0.68
CA GLY A 447 -1.23 19.36 1.66
C GLY A 447 -1.67 19.01 3.09
N PRO A 448 -0.73 18.93 4.03
CA PRO A 448 -1.04 18.78 5.46
C PRO A 448 -2.06 19.85 5.92
N GLY A 449 -3.11 19.40 6.61
CA GLY A 449 -4.18 20.25 7.11
C GLY A 449 -5.19 20.71 6.06
N GLN A 450 -5.16 20.16 4.83
CA GLN A 450 -6.07 20.51 3.73
C GLN A 450 -7.13 19.43 3.48
N CYS A 451 -7.75 18.90 4.53
CA CYS A 451 -8.66 17.78 4.38
C CYS A 451 -9.99 18.16 3.72
N PRO A 452 -10.55 17.32 2.82
CA PRO A 452 -11.74 17.65 2.04
C PRO A 452 -13.07 17.43 2.81
N ASP A 453 -13.04 17.49 4.14
CA ASP A 453 -14.20 17.23 5.01
C ASP A 453 -15.25 18.37 4.92
N PRO A 454 -16.57 18.08 4.90
CA PRO A 454 -17.61 19.10 5.04
C PRO A 454 -17.47 20.04 6.27
N ASN A 455 -16.68 19.69 7.28
CA ASN A 455 -16.35 20.49 8.47
C ASN A 455 -14.87 20.94 8.54
N ASN A 456 -14.18 20.99 7.38
CA ASN A 456 -12.78 21.41 7.26
C ASN A 456 -12.46 22.69 8.06
N GLY A 457 -11.39 22.64 8.87
CA GLY A 457 -10.89 23.75 9.69
C GLY A 457 -11.41 23.80 11.13
N SER A 458 -12.21 22.83 11.56
CA SER A 458 -12.53 22.62 12.98
C SER A 458 -11.35 21.96 13.69
N SER A 459 -11.03 22.34 14.93
CA SER A 459 -9.99 21.64 15.71
C SER A 459 -10.33 20.16 16.01
N GLN A 460 -11.56 19.74 15.70
CA GLN A 460 -12.05 18.37 15.90
C GLN A 460 -11.91 17.49 14.64
N TYR A 461 -11.78 18.09 13.46
CA TYR A 461 -11.80 17.41 12.16
C TYR A 461 -10.71 18.02 11.29
N CYS A 462 -9.75 17.23 10.83
CA CYS A 462 -8.55 17.74 10.17
C CYS A 462 -7.69 18.63 11.08
N ARG A 463 -7.25 18.08 12.21
CA ARG A 463 -6.31 18.77 13.09
C ARG A 463 -5.00 19.04 12.35
N VAL A 464 -4.47 20.24 12.53
CA VAL A 464 -3.22 20.72 11.94
C VAL A 464 -2.17 20.84 13.06
N GLY A 465 -1.00 20.29 12.81
CA GLY A 465 0.18 20.39 13.64
C GLY A 465 0.82 21.77 13.55
N THR A 466 1.88 21.93 14.34
CA THR A 466 2.68 23.16 14.38
C THR A 466 3.89 23.08 13.46
N ILE A 467 4.34 21.87 13.09
CA ILE A 467 5.45 21.64 12.19
C ILE A 467 4.94 21.51 10.75
N SER A 468 5.57 22.25 9.83
CA SER A 468 5.21 22.21 8.40
C SER A 468 5.65 20.89 7.75
N GLY A 469 4.97 20.48 6.67
CA GLY A 469 5.40 19.34 5.86
C GLY A 469 4.69 19.31 4.52
N GLY A 470 4.89 18.23 3.74
CA GLY A 470 4.34 18.13 2.38
C GLY A 470 3.86 16.75 1.95
N PHE A 471 3.75 15.79 2.87
CA PHE A 471 3.50 14.37 2.57
C PHE A 471 4.41 13.80 1.47
N ASN A 472 5.58 14.40 1.24
CA ASN A 472 6.56 14.02 0.22
C ASN A 472 7.81 13.35 0.81
N LEU A 473 7.65 12.83 2.03
CA LEU A 473 8.57 11.97 2.74
C LEU A 473 7.80 10.77 3.26
N SER A 474 8.49 9.64 3.41
CA SER A 474 8.01 8.51 4.20
C SER A 474 7.98 8.88 5.69
N GLY A 475 7.51 7.96 6.52
CA GLY A 475 7.82 7.91 7.95
C GLY A 475 9.12 7.15 8.22
N PHE A 476 9.22 6.57 9.42
CA PHE A 476 10.36 5.75 9.85
C PHE A 476 10.30 4.34 9.27
N ARG A 477 11.43 3.62 9.35
CA ARG A 477 11.43 2.20 8.98
C ARG A 477 10.55 1.42 9.96
N VAL A 478 9.78 0.49 9.40
CA VAL A 478 8.93 -0.44 10.13
C VAL A 478 9.21 -1.87 9.66
N PRO A 479 8.97 -2.90 10.47
CA PRO A 479 9.23 -4.25 10.05
C PRO A 479 8.40 -4.70 8.83
N LEU A 480 8.99 -5.57 8.02
CA LEU A 480 8.33 -6.28 6.92
C LEU A 480 8.76 -7.74 6.90
N MET A 481 7.80 -8.65 6.81
CA MET A 481 8.01 -10.06 6.52
C MET A 481 7.08 -10.48 5.38
N VAL A 482 7.65 -11.06 4.32
CA VAL A 482 6.91 -11.64 3.18
C VAL A 482 7.05 -13.15 3.26
N VAL A 483 5.97 -13.81 3.67
CA VAL A 483 5.91 -15.24 3.97
C VAL A 483 5.14 -15.96 2.87
N SER A 484 5.85 -16.72 2.04
CA SER A 484 5.27 -17.41 0.88
C SER A 484 6.18 -18.56 0.42
N PRO A 485 5.64 -19.63 -0.20
CA PRO A 485 6.46 -20.57 -0.96
C PRO A 485 7.26 -19.93 -2.09
N PHE A 486 6.82 -18.78 -2.59
CA PHE A 486 7.47 -18.02 -3.66
C PHE A 486 8.35 -16.88 -3.13
N ALA A 487 8.37 -16.62 -1.83
CA ALA A 487 9.28 -15.64 -1.27
C ALA A 487 10.72 -16.11 -1.52
N LYS A 488 11.61 -15.19 -1.90
CA LYS A 488 13.04 -15.48 -1.99
C LYS A 488 13.52 -15.95 -0.61
N ALA A 489 14.06 -17.15 -0.56
CA ALA A 489 14.53 -17.74 0.68
C ALA A 489 15.66 -16.90 1.28
N HIS A 490 15.57 -16.62 2.58
CA HIS A 490 16.57 -15.87 3.34
C HIS A 490 16.89 -14.52 2.68
N PHE A 491 15.91 -13.76 2.20
CA PHE A 491 16.18 -12.52 1.47
C PHE A 491 16.04 -11.29 2.37
N VAL A 492 16.98 -10.34 2.23
CA VAL A 492 16.89 -8.99 2.82
C VAL A 492 16.88 -7.99 1.68
N SER A 493 15.77 -7.29 1.52
CA SER A 493 15.70 -6.15 0.61
C SER A 493 16.35 -4.92 1.23
N HIS A 494 17.14 -4.23 0.43
CA HIS A 494 17.71 -2.90 0.71
C HIS A 494 17.06 -1.81 -0.16
N THR A 495 15.98 -2.15 -0.88
CA THR A 495 15.33 -1.21 -1.78
C THR A 495 14.30 -0.41 -0.99
N ALA A 496 14.61 0.87 -0.82
CA ALA A 496 13.79 1.80 -0.04
C ALA A 496 12.37 1.97 -0.60
N ARG A 497 11.35 1.63 0.19
CA ARG A 497 9.93 1.81 -0.15
C ARG A 497 9.08 2.10 1.08
N ASP A 498 7.98 2.83 0.90
CA ASP A 498 6.91 2.83 1.89
C ASP A 498 5.87 1.74 1.60
N TYR A 499 5.03 1.39 2.57
CA TYR A 499 4.08 0.29 2.38
C TYR A 499 2.90 0.56 1.43
N THR A 500 2.82 1.74 0.80
CA THR A 500 1.91 1.87 -0.37
C THR A 500 2.39 1.02 -1.55
N ALA A 501 3.61 0.49 -1.51
CA ALA A 501 4.06 -0.56 -2.42
C ALA A 501 3.24 -1.87 -2.28
N ILE A 502 2.54 -2.10 -1.16
CA ILE A 502 1.57 -3.20 -1.03
C ILE A 502 0.39 -2.98 -1.97
N LEU A 503 -0.15 -1.75 -2.02
CA LEU A 503 -1.21 -1.37 -2.96
C LEU A 503 -0.74 -1.57 -4.39
N ALA A 504 0.44 -1.03 -4.72
CA ALA A 504 1.04 -1.19 -6.05
C ALA A 504 1.21 -2.67 -6.45
N PHE A 505 1.57 -3.55 -5.50
CA PHE A 505 1.69 -4.98 -5.74
C PHE A 505 0.34 -5.64 -6.04
N ILE A 506 -0.71 -5.33 -5.26
CA ILE A 506 -2.08 -5.78 -5.54
C ILE A 506 -2.54 -5.28 -6.91
N GLU A 507 -2.31 -4.00 -7.20
CA GLU A 507 -2.68 -3.35 -8.45
C GLU A 507 -1.99 -3.94 -9.67
N ASN A 508 -0.70 -4.24 -9.57
CA ASN A 508 0.05 -4.91 -10.65
C ASN A 508 -0.37 -6.37 -10.81
N THR A 509 -0.63 -7.06 -9.69
CA THR A 509 -1.00 -8.47 -9.70
C THR A 509 -2.37 -8.69 -10.34
N PHE A 510 -3.36 -7.90 -9.94
CA PHE A 510 -4.76 -8.09 -10.31
C PHE A 510 -5.30 -7.03 -11.28
N ASN A 511 -4.43 -6.21 -11.86
CA ASN A 511 -4.79 -5.14 -12.79
C ASN A 511 -5.82 -4.15 -12.21
N VAL A 512 -5.65 -3.81 -10.93
CA VAL A 512 -6.41 -2.74 -10.26
C VAL A 512 -5.74 -1.39 -10.59
N PRO A 513 -6.52 -0.33 -10.90
CA PRO A 513 -5.94 1.01 -11.06
C PRO A 513 -5.35 1.54 -9.75
N ALA A 514 -4.24 2.27 -9.85
CA ALA A 514 -3.69 3.03 -8.73
C ALA A 514 -4.69 4.07 -8.21
N LEU A 515 -4.68 4.29 -6.90
CA LEU A 515 -5.58 5.23 -6.23
C LEU A 515 -5.05 6.66 -6.29
N THR A 516 -3.72 6.83 -6.22
CA THR A 516 -3.05 8.13 -6.07
C THR A 516 -1.76 8.20 -6.89
N ALA A 517 -0.97 9.26 -6.74
CA ALA A 517 0.37 9.33 -7.33
C ALA A 517 1.42 8.49 -6.55
N ARG A 518 1.16 8.17 -5.27
CA ARG A 518 2.11 7.50 -4.37
C ARG A 518 2.24 6.01 -4.67
N ASP A 519 1.13 5.29 -4.69
CA ASP A 519 1.04 3.90 -5.15
C ASP A 519 1.35 3.77 -6.65
N ALA A 520 0.88 4.70 -7.50
CA ALA A 520 1.25 4.71 -8.92
C ALA A 520 2.76 4.84 -9.17
N PHE A 521 3.48 5.54 -8.29
CA PHE A 521 4.94 5.63 -8.35
C PHE A 521 5.60 4.29 -8.10
N TRP A 522 5.23 3.56 -7.05
CA TRP A 522 5.77 2.22 -6.80
C TRP A 522 5.38 1.22 -7.87
N LYS A 523 4.17 1.35 -8.43
CA LYS A 523 3.72 0.55 -9.58
C LYS A 523 4.69 0.66 -10.77
N GLN A 524 5.34 1.82 -10.94
CA GLN A 524 6.28 2.11 -12.02
C GLN A 524 7.74 1.87 -11.65
N GLN A 525 8.15 2.19 -10.42
CA GLN A 525 9.55 2.05 -9.96
C GLN A 525 9.89 0.63 -9.51
N GLY A 526 8.88 -0.20 -9.25
CA GLY A 526 9.04 -1.54 -8.71
C GLY A 526 8.28 -1.65 -7.39
N ASP A 527 7.22 -2.45 -7.41
CA ASP A 527 6.43 -2.85 -6.25
C ASP A 527 7.19 -3.89 -5.40
N MET A 528 6.47 -4.84 -4.81
CA MET A 528 7.03 -5.92 -4.01
C MET A 528 7.50 -7.16 -4.81
N GLN A 529 7.51 -7.13 -6.15
CA GLN A 529 7.89 -8.29 -6.96
C GLN A 529 9.32 -8.80 -6.67
N GLU A 530 10.23 -7.93 -6.21
CA GLU A 530 11.60 -8.35 -5.88
C GLU A 530 11.67 -9.33 -4.69
N PHE A 531 10.65 -9.39 -3.84
CA PHE A 531 10.59 -10.31 -2.71
C PHE A 531 10.31 -11.75 -3.17
N PHE A 532 9.93 -11.96 -4.42
CA PHE A 532 9.50 -13.23 -4.95
C PHE A 532 10.43 -13.81 -6.02
N ASP A 533 10.50 -15.14 -6.07
CA ASP A 533 10.99 -15.92 -7.20
C ASP A 533 9.87 -16.88 -7.64
N PHE A 534 9.24 -16.56 -8.76
CA PHE A 534 8.11 -17.33 -9.31
C PHE A 534 8.53 -18.46 -10.24
N SER A 535 9.84 -18.66 -10.47
CA SER A 535 10.34 -19.71 -11.37
C SER A 535 10.19 -21.12 -10.77
N ALA A 536 10.15 -21.22 -9.44
CA ALA A 536 9.80 -22.42 -8.68
C ALA A 536 9.35 -22.00 -7.27
N ALA A 537 8.49 -22.79 -6.61
CA ALA A 537 8.13 -22.56 -5.22
C ALA A 537 9.34 -22.88 -4.31
N ALA A 538 10.23 -21.90 -4.15
CA ALA A 538 11.51 -22.00 -3.46
C ALA A 538 11.39 -22.45 -1.99
N SER A 539 10.23 -22.24 -1.34
CA SER A 539 10.08 -22.41 0.11
C SER A 539 8.81 -23.16 0.52
N LEU A 540 8.39 -24.19 -0.23
CA LEU A 540 7.29 -25.05 0.22
C LEU A 540 7.59 -25.75 1.55
N ASN A 541 8.85 -26.19 1.73
CA ASN A 541 9.32 -26.80 2.97
C ASN A 541 10.63 -26.15 3.45
N PRO A 542 10.87 -26.07 4.77
CA PRO A 542 12.14 -25.64 5.34
C PRO A 542 13.31 -26.57 4.99
N PRO A 543 14.56 -26.10 5.20
CA PRO A 543 15.75 -26.94 5.13
C PRO A 543 15.61 -28.22 5.96
N GLY A 544 15.93 -29.36 5.35
CA GLY A 544 15.79 -30.68 6.00
C GLY A 544 14.40 -31.33 5.87
N GLY A 545 13.42 -30.65 5.26
CA GLY A 545 12.15 -31.25 4.84
C GLY A 545 11.10 -31.44 5.93
N SER A 546 11.27 -30.84 7.12
CA SER A 546 10.20 -30.74 8.12
C SER A 546 9.07 -29.81 7.64
N ALA A 547 7.96 -29.70 8.40
CA ALA A 547 7.00 -28.62 8.15
C ALA A 547 7.51 -27.30 8.74
N TRP A 548 7.19 -26.16 8.11
CA TRP A 548 7.57 -24.83 8.63
C TRP A 548 7.12 -24.62 10.09
N THR A 549 5.94 -25.11 10.45
CA THR A 549 5.38 -25.02 11.81
C THR A 549 6.17 -25.79 12.87
N GLN A 550 7.06 -26.69 12.47
CA GLN A 550 7.97 -27.44 13.35
C GLN A 550 9.40 -26.88 13.30
N PHE A 551 9.76 -26.19 12.23
CA PHE A 551 11.10 -25.68 12.00
C PHE A 551 11.33 -24.29 12.58
N LEU A 552 10.32 -23.41 12.46
CA LEU A 552 10.34 -22.08 13.04
C LEU A 552 10.18 -22.18 14.56
N ASN A 553 10.88 -21.33 15.29
CA ASN A 553 10.77 -21.25 16.75
C ASN A 553 9.35 -20.87 17.17
N SER A 554 8.82 -21.54 18.18
CA SER A 554 7.57 -21.12 18.79
C SER A 554 7.73 -19.79 19.52
N GLN A 555 6.74 -18.93 19.39
CA GLN A 555 6.68 -17.66 20.10
C GLN A 555 6.32 -17.91 21.58
N PRO A 556 7.16 -17.51 22.55
CA PRO A 556 6.80 -17.53 23.95
C PRO A 556 5.65 -16.56 24.24
N THR A 557 4.92 -16.79 25.33
CA THR A 557 3.85 -15.91 25.86
C THR A 557 3.98 -15.70 27.38
N GLY A 558 5.13 -16.06 27.95
CA GLY A 558 5.36 -16.09 29.39
C GLY A 558 5.96 -14.81 29.96
N GLY A 559 6.39 -13.89 29.10
CA GLY A 559 6.96 -12.61 29.48
C GLY A 559 5.97 -11.75 30.25
N VAL A 560 6.46 -11.09 31.31
CA VAL A 560 5.65 -10.22 32.15
C VAL A 560 5.79 -8.78 31.66
N CYS A 561 4.66 -8.17 31.34
CA CYS A 561 4.55 -6.74 31.10
C CYS A 561 4.67 -5.99 32.43
N ASP A 562 5.74 -5.18 32.55
CA ASP A 562 6.08 -4.40 33.74
C ASP A 562 6.68 -3.06 33.27
N PRO A 563 5.83 -2.05 33.01
CA PRO A 563 6.26 -0.77 32.46
C PRO A 563 7.17 0.01 33.44
N THR A 564 7.33 -0.44 34.69
CA THR A 564 8.29 0.18 35.62
C THR A 564 9.75 -0.15 35.31
N LYS A 565 10.02 -1.02 34.34
CA LYS A 565 11.35 -1.49 33.98
C LYS A 565 11.86 -1.00 32.63
N GLU A 566 11.07 -0.24 31.89
CA GLU A 566 11.40 0.24 30.53
C GLU A 566 12.48 1.35 30.49
N ALA A 567 12.85 1.93 31.64
CA ALA A 567 13.89 2.95 31.68
C ALA A 567 15.30 2.31 31.56
N GLY A 568 16.12 2.85 30.66
CA GLY A 568 17.46 2.36 30.28
C GLY A 568 18.65 2.92 31.04
#